data_AF-A0A2K9LIZ3-F1
#
_entry.id   AF-A0A2K9LIZ3-F1
#
_cell.length_a   1.000
_cell.length_b   1.000
_cell.length_c   1.000
_cell.angle_alpha   90.00
_cell.angle_beta   90.00
_cell.angle_gamma   90.00
#
_symmetry.space_group_name_H-M   'P 1'
#
loop_
_entity.id
_entity.type
_entity.pdbx_description
1 polymer ?
#
loop_
_entity_poly.entity_id
_entity_poly.type
_entity_poly.pdbx_seq_one_letter_code
_entity_poly.pdbx_strand_id
1 'polypeptide(L)'
;MTPHLNERSYTMRTFIALVISAVIAIPVLAMPPGDGSHMLKGLTRHLDLSEEQQAQVKAILDAKKPQMDAIHKQMQALKAETDGEIKGILTTEQVEKFESMQEKRKERFKEKREHRKEKLNKE
;
A
#
# COMPACT_ATOMS: atom_id res chain seq x y z
N MET A 1 24.00 26.29 48.33
CA MET A 1 22.60 26.58 48.67
C MET A 1 21.88 27.08 47.43
N THR A 2 21.38 26.16 46.62
CA THR A 2 20.06 26.15 45.94
C THR A 2 19.89 24.76 45.35
N PRO A 3 18.73 24.11 45.48
CA PRO A 3 18.61 22.65 45.39
C PRO A 3 18.32 22.14 43.98
N HIS A 4 18.73 20.89 43.76
CA HIS A 4 18.24 19.95 42.75
C HIS A 4 16.71 19.99 42.59
N LEU A 5 16.21 19.82 41.37
CA LEU A 5 15.07 18.94 41.09
C LEU A 5 15.27 18.32 39.71
N ASN A 6 15.68 17.06 39.75
CA ASN A 6 15.68 16.13 38.63
C ASN A 6 14.31 15.46 38.60
N GLU A 7 13.41 15.96 37.77
CA GLU A 7 12.10 15.36 37.54
C GLU A 7 12.20 14.45 36.31
N ARG A 8 12.41 13.15 36.56
CA ARG A 8 12.11 12.08 35.60
C ARG A 8 10.60 11.84 35.64
N SER A 9 9.86 12.08 34.55
CA SER A 9 8.70 11.26 34.18
C SER A 9 8.10 11.57 32.80
N TYR A 10 8.23 10.58 31.91
CA TYR A 10 7.35 10.15 30.82
C TYR A 10 6.19 11.05 30.36
N THR A 11 6.35 11.72 29.22
CA THR A 11 5.25 12.04 28.27
C THR A 11 5.73 12.07 26.81
N MET A 12 6.67 11.20 26.42
CA MET A 12 7.02 10.99 25.00
C MET A 12 6.02 10.05 24.31
N ARG A 13 4.72 10.32 24.45
CA ARG A 13 3.62 9.63 23.76
C ARG A 13 2.40 10.53 23.71
N THR A 14 2.42 11.56 22.89
CA THR A 14 1.25 12.20 22.25
C THR A 14 1.74 13.46 21.53
N PHE A 15 1.10 13.76 20.40
CA PHE A 15 1.30 14.96 19.56
C PHE A 15 2.45 14.91 18.55
N ILE A 16 2.32 14.04 17.54
CA ILE A 16 2.50 14.53 16.16
C ILE A 16 1.10 14.74 15.60
N ALA A 17 0.51 15.89 15.97
CA ALA A 17 -0.62 16.45 15.24
C ALA A 17 -0.06 16.97 13.91
N LEU A 18 -0.13 16.14 12.87
CA LEU A 18 0.15 16.60 11.51
C LEU A 18 -0.97 17.56 11.11
N VAL A 19 -0.64 18.85 11.19
CA VAL A 19 -1.38 19.94 10.54
C VAL A 19 -1.35 19.67 9.04
N ILE A 20 -2.39 19.07 8.50
CA ILE A 20 -2.70 19.10 7.06
C ILE A 20 -3.96 19.95 6.91
N SER A 21 -3.82 21.25 7.15
CA SER A 21 -4.79 22.23 6.66
C SER A 21 -4.49 22.49 5.19
N ALA A 22 -4.96 21.59 4.34
CA ALA A 22 -5.26 21.92 2.96
C ALA A 22 -6.75 21.68 2.79
N VAL A 23 -7.55 22.75 2.87
CA VAL A 23 -8.98 22.70 2.54
C VAL A 23 -9.07 22.47 1.04
N ILE A 24 -9.05 21.21 0.63
CA ILE A 24 -9.42 20.82 -0.73
C ILE A 24 -10.94 20.61 -0.67
N ALA A 25 -11.69 21.60 -1.17
CA ALA A 25 -13.13 21.48 -1.39
C ALA A 25 -13.36 20.46 -2.51
N ILE A 26 -13.35 19.17 -2.18
CA ILE A 26 -13.68 18.09 -3.13
C ILE A 26 -15.20 17.92 -3.08
N PRO A 27 -15.94 18.18 -4.18
CA PRO A 27 -17.34 17.82 -4.26
C PRO A 27 -17.48 16.31 -4.12
N VAL A 28 -18.10 15.86 -3.04
CA VAL A 28 -18.37 14.44 -2.75
C VAL A 28 -19.53 13.97 -3.63
N LEU A 29 -19.30 13.85 -4.93
CA LEU A 29 -20.25 13.22 -5.84
C LEU A 29 -19.76 11.80 -6.14
N ALA A 30 -20.40 10.83 -5.48
CA ALA A 30 -20.46 9.39 -5.77
C ALA A 30 -19.40 8.83 -6.75
N MET A 31 -18.16 8.66 -6.30
CA MET A 31 -17.24 7.70 -6.92
C MET A 31 -17.55 6.30 -6.40
N PRO A 32 -17.67 5.27 -7.27
CA PRO A 32 -17.92 3.90 -6.84
C PRO A 32 -16.76 3.41 -5.96
N PRO A 33 -17.04 2.71 -4.84
CA PRO A 33 -16.00 2.29 -3.90
C PRO A 33 -15.07 1.26 -4.55
N GLY A 34 -13.79 1.62 -4.70
CA GLY A 34 -12.71 0.70 -4.99
C GLY A 34 -11.82 0.51 -3.75
N ASP A 35 -11.29 -0.68 -3.50
CA ASP A 35 -10.84 -1.12 -2.16
C ASP A 35 -9.53 -0.48 -1.60
N GLY A 36 -9.48 0.84 -1.44
CA GLY A 36 -8.54 1.49 -0.49
C GLY A 36 -8.71 1.01 0.97
N SER A 37 -9.68 0.12 1.22
CA SER A 37 -10.06 -0.44 2.51
C SER A 37 -8.93 -1.17 3.22
N HIS A 38 -8.03 -1.86 2.51
CA HIS A 38 -6.92 -2.56 3.15
C HIS A 38 -5.88 -1.59 3.73
N MET A 39 -5.56 -0.53 2.99
CA MET A 39 -4.63 0.50 3.44
C MET A 39 -5.26 1.31 4.58
N LEU A 40 -6.53 1.69 4.42
CA LEU A 40 -7.30 2.37 5.46
C LEU A 40 -7.37 1.54 6.75
N LYS A 41 -7.70 0.24 6.68
CA LYS A 41 -7.75 -0.66 7.84
C LYS A 41 -6.40 -0.71 8.58
N GLY A 42 -5.29 -0.72 7.85
CA GLY A 42 -3.94 -0.65 8.42
C GLY A 42 -3.69 0.67 9.14
N LEU A 43 -4.00 1.79 8.48
CA LEU A 43 -3.83 3.13 9.06
C LEU A 43 -4.72 3.33 10.29
N THR A 44 -5.99 2.94 10.22
CA THR A 44 -6.92 2.99 11.36
C THR A 44 -6.40 2.21 12.55
N ARG A 45 -5.92 0.97 12.34
CA ARG A 45 -5.44 0.12 13.43
C ARG A 45 -4.16 0.63 14.08
N HIS A 46 -3.25 1.24 13.30
CA HIS A 46 -1.95 1.66 13.81
C HIS A 46 -1.94 3.09 14.36
N LEU A 47 -2.88 3.92 13.93
CA LEU A 47 -2.94 5.35 14.27
C LEU A 47 -4.21 5.72 15.06
N ASP A 48 -5.07 4.73 15.35
CA ASP A 48 -6.34 4.90 16.06
C ASP A 48 -7.22 6.02 15.44
N LEU A 49 -7.37 5.98 14.11
CA LEU A 49 -8.05 7.04 13.36
C LEU A 49 -9.53 7.18 13.76
N SER A 50 -9.99 8.42 14.00
CA SER A 50 -11.41 8.72 14.19
C SER A 50 -12.22 8.47 12.91
N GLU A 51 -13.54 8.38 13.02
CA GLU A 51 -14.43 8.18 11.86
C GLU A 51 -14.25 9.29 10.80
N GLU A 52 -14.10 10.53 11.24
CA GLU A 52 -13.86 11.67 10.36
C GLU A 52 -12.52 11.55 9.62
N GLN A 53 -11.46 11.17 10.33
CA GLN A 53 -10.14 10.94 9.72
C GLN A 53 -10.18 9.78 8.73
N GLN A 54 -10.91 8.71 9.04
CA GLN A 54 -11.08 7.57 8.13
C GLN A 54 -11.79 7.99 6.84
N ALA A 55 -12.84 8.82 6.93
CA ALA A 55 -13.56 9.34 5.76
C ALA A 55 -12.64 10.19 4.88
N GLN A 56 -11.84 11.07 5.49
CA GLN A 56 -10.86 11.91 4.77
C GLN A 56 -9.78 11.07 4.08
N VAL A 57 -9.19 10.10 4.78
CA VAL A 57 -8.20 9.18 4.20
C VAL A 57 -8.80 8.38 3.06
N LYS A 58 -10.02 7.85 3.22
CA LYS A 58 -10.72 7.13 2.16
C LYS A 58 -10.88 8.00 0.91
N ALA A 59 -11.33 9.24 1.07
CA ALA A 59 -11.48 10.17 -0.05
C ALA A 59 -10.15 10.44 -0.78
N ILE A 60 -9.05 10.58 -0.03
CA ILE A 60 -7.71 10.71 -0.62
C ILE A 60 -7.34 9.47 -1.43
N LEU A 61 -7.54 8.27 -0.88
CA LEU A 61 -7.19 7.01 -1.55
C LEU A 61 -8.03 6.80 -2.83
N ASP A 62 -9.33 7.07 -2.76
CA ASP A 62 -10.24 6.96 -3.90
C ASP A 62 -9.84 7.92 -5.02
N ALA A 63 -9.52 9.18 -4.68
CA ALA A 63 -9.06 10.18 -5.64
C ALA A 63 -7.73 9.81 -6.33
N LYS A 64 -6.87 9.03 -5.66
CA LYS A 64 -5.57 8.58 -6.21
C LYS A 64 -5.64 7.25 -6.96
N LYS A 65 -6.74 6.51 -6.85
CA LYS A 65 -6.91 5.20 -7.50
C LYS A 65 -6.61 5.21 -9.02
N PRO A 66 -7.11 6.17 -9.82
CA PRO A 66 -6.84 6.16 -11.27
C PRO A 66 -5.35 6.31 -11.60
N GLN A 67 -4.61 7.10 -10.81
CA GLN A 67 -3.17 7.28 -10.98
C GLN A 67 -2.43 5.99 -10.64
N MET A 68 -2.84 5.29 -9.57
CA MET A 68 -2.28 3.99 -9.21
C MET A 68 -2.55 2.93 -10.28
N ASP A 69 -3.74 2.90 -10.86
CA ASP A 69 -4.08 1.98 -11.95
C ASP A 69 -3.25 2.26 -13.21
N ALA A 70 -3.01 3.53 -13.52
CA ALA A 70 -2.14 3.93 -14.63
C ALA A 70 -0.68 3.49 -14.41
N ILE A 71 -0.14 3.76 -13.22
CA ILE A 71 1.22 3.33 -12.84
C ILE A 71 1.33 1.81 -12.89
N HIS A 72 0.31 1.07 -12.41
CA HIS A 72 0.30 -0.38 -12.47
C HIS A 72 0.45 -0.89 -13.92
N LYS A 73 -0.33 -0.33 -14.85
CA LYS A 73 -0.26 -0.69 -16.28
C LYS A 73 1.11 -0.37 -16.88
N GLN A 74 1.67 0.79 -16.58
CA GLN A 74 3.01 1.19 -17.03
C GLN A 74 4.08 0.20 -16.53
N MET A 75 4.00 -0.17 -15.24
CA MET A 75 4.92 -1.13 -14.66
C MET A 75 4.79 -2.53 -15.28
N GLN A 76 3.57 -2.97 -15.62
CA GLN A 76 3.39 -4.24 -16.34
C GLN A 76 4.00 -4.21 -17.74
N ALA A 77 3.81 -3.13 -18.48
CA ALA A 77 4.39 -2.95 -19.80
C ALA A 77 5.92 -2.95 -19.75
N LEU A 78 6.49 -2.13 -18.86
CA LEU A 78 7.94 -2.07 -18.63
C LEU A 78 8.50 -3.45 -18.25
N LYS A 79 7.80 -4.18 -17.37
CA LYS A 79 8.22 -5.52 -16.97
C LYS A 79 8.26 -6.49 -18.16
N ALA A 80 7.27 -6.45 -19.04
CA ALA A 80 7.22 -7.30 -20.22
C ALA A 80 8.32 -6.97 -21.23
N GLU A 81 8.57 -5.67 -21.45
CA GLU A 81 9.66 -5.17 -22.30
C GLU A 81 11.03 -5.63 -21.77
N THR A 82 11.32 -5.36 -20.50
CA THR A 82 12.57 -5.78 -19.85
C THR A 82 12.75 -7.30 -19.90
N ASP A 83 11.69 -8.08 -19.71
CA ASP A 83 11.77 -9.54 -19.81
C ASP A 83 12.11 -10.00 -21.24
N GLY A 84 11.62 -9.30 -22.27
CA GLY A 84 11.98 -9.55 -23.66
C GLY A 84 13.45 -9.25 -23.94
N GLU A 85 13.95 -8.10 -23.49
CA GLU A 85 15.35 -7.72 -23.64
C GLU A 85 16.29 -8.70 -22.95
N ILE A 86 15.95 -9.13 -21.72
CA ILE A 86 16.71 -10.15 -20.99
C ILE A 86 16.74 -11.45 -21.80
N LYS A 87 15.60 -11.94 -22.28
CA LYS A 87 15.57 -13.18 -23.09
C LYS A 87 16.41 -13.08 -24.36
N GLY A 88 16.50 -11.89 -24.96
CA GLY A 88 17.28 -11.65 -26.18
C GLY A 88 18.79 -11.87 -26.03
N ILE A 89 19.33 -11.81 -24.80
CA ILE A 89 20.76 -12.02 -24.53
C ILE A 89 21.07 -13.39 -23.91
N LEU A 90 20.05 -14.22 -23.67
CA LEU A 90 20.19 -15.54 -23.05
C LEU A 90 20.31 -16.64 -24.11
N THR A 91 20.96 -17.74 -23.74
CA THR A 91 20.88 -18.98 -24.54
C THR A 91 19.50 -19.64 -24.38
N THR A 92 19.14 -20.54 -25.31
CA THR A 92 17.84 -21.26 -25.26
C THR A 92 17.61 -21.95 -23.91
N GLU A 93 18.61 -22.69 -23.40
CA GLU A 93 18.52 -23.36 -22.10
C GLU A 93 18.33 -22.37 -20.93
N GLN A 94 18.94 -21.19 -21.02
CA GLN A 94 18.78 -20.13 -20.02
C GLN A 94 17.40 -19.47 -20.10
N VAL A 95 16.82 -19.32 -21.29
CA VAL A 95 15.45 -18.82 -21.48
C VAL A 95 14.45 -19.77 -20.82
N GLU A 96 14.55 -21.08 -21.07
CA GLU A 96 13.66 -22.07 -20.45
C GLU A 96 13.73 -22.01 -18.92
N LYS A 97 14.96 -21.93 -18.36
CA LYS A 97 15.15 -21.77 -16.91
C LYS A 97 14.56 -20.46 -16.40
N PHE A 98 14.73 -19.36 -17.12
CA PHE A 98 14.19 -18.06 -16.76
C PHE A 98 12.66 -18.07 -16.72
N GLU A 99 12.01 -18.67 -17.71
CA GLU A 99 10.55 -18.81 -17.78
C GLU A 99 10.02 -19.68 -16.63
N SER A 100 10.65 -20.83 -16.36
CA SER A 100 10.28 -21.67 -15.22
C SER A 100 10.40 -20.93 -13.88
N MET A 101 11.43 -20.09 -13.71
CA MET A 101 11.55 -19.26 -12.51
C MET A 101 10.42 -18.23 -12.40
N GLN A 102 10.01 -17.62 -13.53
CA GLN A 102 8.89 -16.69 -13.54
C GLN A 102 7.56 -17.35 -13.19
N GLU A 103 7.30 -18.54 -13.74
CA GLU A 103 6.08 -19.30 -13.46
C GLU A 103 5.98 -19.68 -11.98
N LYS A 104 7.04 -20.26 -11.41
CA LYS A 104 7.11 -20.57 -9.97
C LYS A 104 6.86 -19.34 -9.10
N ARG A 105 7.34 -18.18 -9.54
CA ARG A 105 7.09 -16.92 -8.84
C ARG A 105 5.60 -16.56 -8.89
N LYS A 106 4.96 -16.65 -10.06
CA LYS A 106 3.53 -16.40 -10.24
C LYS A 106 2.67 -17.35 -9.42
N GLU A 107 3.00 -18.63 -9.37
CA GLU A 107 2.31 -19.64 -8.55
C GLU A 107 2.38 -19.29 -7.07
N ARG A 108 3.58 -19.04 -6.54
CA ARG A 108 3.75 -18.62 -5.14
C ARG A 108 2.96 -17.35 -4.80
N PHE A 109 2.86 -16.41 -5.74
CA PHE A 109 2.03 -15.21 -5.55
C PHE A 109 0.53 -15.55 -5.53
N LYS A 110 0.05 -16.46 -6.39
CA LYS A 110 -1.34 -16.93 -6.38
C LYS A 110 -1.67 -17.65 -5.09
N GLU A 111 -0.84 -18.60 -4.66
CA GLU A 111 -0.99 -19.35 -3.41
C GLU A 111 -1.07 -18.39 -2.21
N LYS A 112 -0.14 -17.43 -2.10
CA LYS A 112 -0.18 -16.41 -1.03
C LYS A 112 -1.46 -15.58 -1.06
N ARG A 113 -1.96 -15.26 -2.25
CA ARG A 113 -3.21 -14.49 -2.41
C ARG A 113 -4.41 -15.32 -1.99
N GLU A 114 -4.47 -16.59 -2.37
CA GLU A 114 -5.53 -17.52 -1.99
C GLU A 114 -5.53 -17.76 -0.48
N HIS A 115 -4.38 -18.04 0.11
CA HIS A 115 -4.25 -18.20 1.56
C HIS A 115 -4.69 -16.94 2.32
N ARG A 116 -4.38 -15.74 1.80
CA ARG A 116 -4.87 -14.48 2.38
C ARG A 116 -6.40 -14.36 2.29
N LYS A 117 -7.00 -14.70 1.15
CA LYS A 117 -8.45 -14.69 0.97
C LYS A 117 -9.14 -15.68 1.91
N GLU A 118 -8.59 -16.87 2.05
CA GLU A 118 -9.11 -17.89 2.96
C GLU A 118 -9.11 -17.42 4.42
N LYS A 119 -8.03 -16.76 4.86
CA LYS A 119 -7.97 -16.15 6.20
C LYS A 119 -9.04 -15.07 6.40
N LEU A 120 -9.20 -14.18 5.42
CA LEU A 120 -10.19 -13.11 5.48
C LEU A 120 -11.64 -13.62 5.49
N ASN A 121 -11.91 -14.79 4.90
CA ASN A 121 -13.25 -15.40 4.89
C ASN A 121 -13.59 -16.19 6.17
N LYS A 122 -12.60 -16.43 7.04
CA LYS A 122 -12.75 -17.17 8.31
C LYS A 122 -12.85 -16.25 9.53
N GLU A 123 -12.57 -14.96 9.37
CA GLU A 123 -12.74 -13.89 10.37
C GLU A 123 -14.09 -13.17 10.16
#